data_AF-A0A0C3BXB0-F1
#
_entry.id   AF-A0A0C3BXB0-F1
#
_cell.length_a   1.000
_cell.length_b   1.000
_cell.length_c   1.000
_cell.angle_alpha   90.00
_cell.angle_beta   90.00
_cell.angle_gamma   90.00
#
_symmetry.space_group_name_H-M   'P 1'
#
loop_
_entity.id
_entity.type
_entity.pdbx_description
1 polymer ?
#
loop_
_entity_poly.entity_id
_entity_poly.type
_entity_poly.pdbx_seq_one_letter_code
_entity_poly.pdbx_strand_id
1 'polypeptide(L)'
;AKEVAEAFGYTEEELSSVPDGSHLGLSCGNPLATANIKEGERVVDLGSGGGIDVFLAAAKVGPTGSAIGLDMSDDMIARARSNAATRGLKPPQVAFVKALLTEPLPIESNSVDCVLSNCVVNLLPAEGKASLLKEVTRILRPGGRVVLDDIVATKSIPESMRNDIASYVACISGAITLEEYQSLLKDAGLPNATFVETKSDLNVYFENDATAPCCSDSAGAVAWKPSYDINEWVGSYQIYALKDGAPVEKPPTVLSNWWAAYPIVKSSPPRVTAEEVVALKKDPASSNEFAVIDVRRNDHAGGHVRGSDNWAAQTFYDNLPGFYEKYKDTPKVIFYCQSSNGRGPRSAGWYEYQDYIDSQEGHKSTAYVLEGGIKSWLAKYGDDENLVDRD
;
A
#
# COMPACT_ATOMS: atom_id res chain seq x y z
N ALA A 1 13.98 15.23 -12.25
CA ALA A 1 13.69 14.22 -11.21
C ALA A 1 14.92 13.82 -10.39
N LYS A 2 16.01 13.32 -11.00
CA LYS A 2 17.27 12.98 -10.29
C LYS A 2 17.88 14.21 -9.61
N GLU A 3 18.07 15.30 -10.34
CA GLU A 3 18.63 16.57 -9.82
C GLU A 3 17.86 17.09 -8.59
N VAL A 4 16.52 17.04 -8.63
CA VAL A 4 15.68 17.45 -7.49
C VAL A 4 15.91 16.53 -6.29
N ALA A 5 15.93 15.21 -6.48
CA ALA A 5 16.16 14.27 -5.38
C ALA A 5 17.56 14.44 -4.74
N GLU A 6 18.60 14.66 -5.57
CA GLU A 6 19.96 14.94 -5.07
C GLU A 6 20.02 16.24 -4.27
N ALA A 7 19.35 17.30 -4.73
CA ALA A 7 19.27 18.58 -4.03
C ALA A 7 18.63 18.46 -2.64
N PHE A 8 17.74 17.48 -2.44
CA PHE A 8 17.05 17.21 -1.18
C PHE A 8 17.65 16.06 -0.36
N GLY A 9 18.87 15.61 -0.70
CA GLY A 9 19.69 14.78 0.17
C GLY A 9 19.63 13.27 -0.09
N TYR A 10 19.09 12.83 -1.22
CA TYR A 10 19.30 11.46 -1.69
C TYR A 10 20.67 11.33 -2.35
N THR A 11 21.42 10.30 -1.99
CA THR A 11 22.71 10.00 -2.61
C THR A 11 22.54 9.32 -3.97
N GLU A 12 23.54 9.43 -4.85
CA GLU A 12 23.53 8.70 -6.13
C GLU A 12 23.46 7.18 -5.92
N GLU A 13 24.09 6.66 -4.86
CA GLU A 13 23.99 5.26 -4.47
C GLU A 13 22.54 4.88 -4.11
N GLU A 14 21.84 5.70 -3.32
CA GLU A 14 20.43 5.45 -2.98
C GLU A 14 19.54 5.49 -4.22
N LEU A 15 19.70 6.48 -5.10
CA LEU A 15 18.90 6.62 -6.31
C LEU A 15 19.14 5.49 -7.31
N SER A 16 20.38 5.03 -7.46
CA SER A 16 20.71 3.85 -8.27
C SER A 16 20.28 2.54 -7.62
N SER A 17 20.13 2.53 -6.30
CA SER A 17 19.70 1.37 -5.54
C SER A 17 18.18 1.15 -5.54
N VAL A 18 17.35 2.02 -6.13
CA VAL A 18 15.88 1.85 -6.24
C VAL A 18 15.43 1.61 -7.68
N PRO A 19 14.24 1.01 -7.93
CA PRO A 19 13.73 0.83 -9.29
C PRO A 19 13.53 2.14 -10.04
N ASP A 20 13.75 2.11 -11.36
CA ASP A 20 13.48 3.26 -12.23
C ASP A 20 12.02 3.74 -12.09
N GLY A 21 11.83 5.06 -12.05
CA GLY A 21 10.51 5.67 -11.87
C GLY A 21 9.93 5.56 -10.46
N SER A 22 10.71 5.11 -9.46
CA SER A 22 10.29 5.15 -8.04
C SER A 22 10.33 6.56 -7.45
N HIS A 23 11.09 7.47 -8.06
CA HIS A 23 11.17 8.88 -7.68
C HIS A 23 10.73 9.76 -8.85
N LEU A 24 9.80 10.69 -8.58
CA LEU A 24 9.24 11.59 -9.61
C LEU A 24 9.82 13.01 -9.55
N GLY A 25 10.75 13.28 -8.62
CA GLY A 25 11.31 14.62 -8.41
C GLY A 25 10.36 15.59 -7.72
N LEU A 26 9.50 15.08 -6.84
CA LEU A 26 8.52 15.86 -6.06
C LEU A 26 8.88 15.88 -4.57
N SER A 27 10.09 15.46 -4.22
CA SER A 27 10.57 15.36 -2.84
C SER A 27 11.09 16.72 -2.36
N CYS A 28 10.95 17.01 -1.07
CA CYS A 28 11.47 18.22 -0.41
C CYS A 28 12.45 17.92 0.76
N GLY A 29 12.86 16.66 0.88
CA GLY A 29 13.85 16.20 1.86
C GLY A 29 14.16 14.71 1.71
N ASN A 30 14.95 14.16 2.61
CA ASN A 30 15.21 12.72 2.72
C ASN A 30 14.93 12.28 4.16
N PRO A 31 13.68 11.89 4.50
CA PRO A 31 13.30 11.61 5.89
C PRO A 31 14.02 10.35 6.42
N LEU A 32 14.51 9.48 5.54
CA LEU A 32 15.28 8.30 5.91
C LEU A 32 16.63 8.61 6.54
N ALA A 33 17.25 9.74 6.16
CA ALA A 33 18.57 10.13 6.62
C ALA A 33 18.64 10.27 8.15
N THR A 34 17.53 10.68 8.77
CA THR A 34 17.45 10.93 10.22
C THR A 34 16.44 10.04 10.93
N ALA A 35 15.66 9.27 10.17
CA ALA A 35 14.82 8.21 10.71
C ALA A 35 15.61 7.15 11.49
N ASN A 36 16.92 6.95 11.26
CA ASN A 36 17.72 5.99 12.03
C ASN A 36 17.10 4.57 12.07
N ILE A 37 16.56 4.13 10.92
CA ILE A 37 15.86 2.85 10.76
C ILE A 37 16.78 1.68 11.15
N LYS A 38 16.21 0.73 11.91
CA LYS A 38 16.90 -0.47 12.39
C LYS A 38 16.33 -1.74 11.76
N GLU A 39 17.16 -2.77 11.71
CA GLU A 39 16.75 -4.11 11.30
C GLU A 39 15.57 -4.61 12.17
N GLY A 40 14.58 -5.24 11.54
CA GLY A 40 13.37 -5.73 12.21
C GLY A 40 12.29 -4.68 12.51
N GLU A 41 12.53 -3.40 12.21
CA GLU A 41 11.51 -2.37 12.37
C GLU A 41 10.39 -2.45 11.31
N ARG A 42 9.22 -1.95 11.69
CA ARG A 42 8.05 -1.78 10.82
C ARG A 42 7.91 -0.30 10.49
N VAL A 43 8.01 0.03 9.21
CA VAL A 43 8.03 1.40 8.69
C VAL A 43 6.78 1.63 7.84
N VAL A 44 6.14 2.77 8.00
CA VAL A 44 5.05 3.24 7.13
C VAL A 44 5.47 4.55 6.48
N ASP A 45 5.30 4.65 5.17
CA ASP A 45 5.55 5.85 4.39
C ASP A 45 4.22 6.43 3.88
N LEU A 46 3.98 7.72 4.14
CA LEU A 46 2.75 8.43 3.83
C LEU A 46 2.91 9.23 2.54
N GLY A 47 2.09 8.92 1.53
CA GLY A 47 2.21 9.47 0.18
C GLY A 47 3.41 8.90 -0.56
N SER A 48 3.52 7.56 -0.58
CA SER A 48 4.73 6.87 -1.02
C SER A 48 5.06 7.02 -2.51
N GLY A 49 4.10 7.48 -3.33
CA GLY A 49 4.27 7.63 -4.77
C GLY A 49 4.76 6.34 -5.44
N GLY A 50 5.84 6.45 -6.21
CA GLY A 50 6.50 5.30 -6.86
C GLY A 50 7.31 4.39 -5.92
N GLY A 51 7.43 4.75 -4.64
CA GLY A 51 7.93 3.89 -3.57
C GLY A 51 9.39 4.06 -3.16
N ILE A 52 10.09 5.14 -3.56
CA ILE A 52 11.51 5.36 -3.22
C ILE A 52 11.81 5.15 -1.73
N ASP A 53 11.09 5.83 -0.84
CA ASP A 53 11.34 5.77 0.60
C ASP A 53 11.01 4.40 1.19
N VAL A 54 9.98 3.75 0.67
CA VAL A 54 9.62 2.36 1.03
C VAL A 54 10.72 1.38 0.65
N PHE A 55 11.32 1.50 -0.54
CA PHE A 55 12.38 0.58 -0.99
C PHE A 55 13.67 0.77 -0.18
N LEU A 56 14.04 2.01 0.09
CA LEU A 56 15.21 2.32 0.93
C LEU A 56 14.97 1.89 2.38
N ALA A 57 13.76 2.08 2.92
CA ALA A 57 13.38 1.55 4.23
C ALA A 57 13.44 0.01 4.25
N ALA A 58 12.91 -0.66 3.22
CA ALA A 58 12.91 -2.12 3.10
C ALA A 58 14.33 -2.70 3.18
N ALA A 59 15.29 -2.04 2.52
CA ALA A 59 16.71 -2.43 2.58
C ALA A 59 17.30 -2.31 4.00
N LYS A 60 16.93 -1.25 4.75
CA LYS A 60 17.42 -1.01 6.11
C LYS A 60 16.78 -1.92 7.17
N VAL A 61 15.49 -2.22 7.04
CA VAL A 61 14.77 -3.07 8.01
C VAL A 61 15.05 -4.57 7.82
N GLY A 62 15.53 -4.97 6.64
CA GLY A 62 15.93 -6.35 6.37
C GLY A 62 14.77 -7.36 6.33
N PRO A 63 15.08 -8.68 6.34
CA PRO A 63 14.11 -9.76 6.14
C PRO A 63 13.10 -9.91 7.29
N THR A 64 13.44 -9.42 8.48
CA THR A 64 12.60 -9.53 9.69
C THR A 64 11.73 -8.30 9.95
N GLY A 65 11.95 -7.21 9.21
CA GLY A 65 11.16 -5.98 9.29
C GLY A 65 10.14 -5.86 8.17
N SER A 66 9.49 -4.71 8.07
CA SER A 66 8.55 -4.42 6.98
C SER A 66 8.53 -2.94 6.61
N ALA A 67 8.27 -2.62 5.35
CA ALA A 67 8.06 -1.26 4.85
C ALA A 67 6.75 -1.20 4.05
N ILE A 68 5.84 -0.30 4.43
CA ILE A 68 4.51 -0.17 3.84
C ILE A 68 4.32 1.25 3.31
N GLY A 69 4.03 1.39 2.02
CA GLY A 69 3.67 2.67 1.40
C GLY A 69 2.16 2.85 1.32
N LEU A 70 1.69 4.04 1.70
CA LEU A 70 0.29 4.48 1.52
C LEU A 70 0.23 5.58 0.47
N ASP A 71 -0.63 5.46 -0.52
CA ASP A 71 -0.85 6.50 -1.53
C ASP A 71 -2.32 6.52 -2.00
N MET A 72 -2.82 7.66 -2.44
CA MET A 72 -4.20 7.78 -2.93
C MET A 72 -4.35 7.39 -4.41
N SER A 73 -3.28 7.50 -5.21
CA SER A 73 -3.31 7.34 -6.65
C SER A 73 -3.25 5.87 -7.07
N ASP A 74 -4.23 5.42 -7.86
CA ASP A 74 -4.23 4.07 -8.43
C ASP A 74 -2.98 3.83 -9.30
N ASP A 75 -2.57 4.83 -10.08
CA ASP A 75 -1.41 4.74 -10.97
C ASP A 75 -0.10 4.63 -10.20
N MET A 76 0.04 5.37 -9.08
CA MET A 76 1.23 5.30 -8.24
C MET A 76 1.32 3.98 -7.51
N ILE A 77 0.21 3.50 -6.95
CA ILE A 77 0.14 2.18 -6.31
C ILE A 77 0.45 1.06 -7.32
N ALA A 78 -0.10 1.13 -8.53
CA ALA A 78 0.20 0.15 -9.58
C ALA A 78 1.68 0.16 -9.97
N ARG A 79 2.28 1.35 -10.13
CA ARG A 79 3.71 1.52 -10.42
C ARG A 79 4.58 0.97 -9.29
N ALA A 80 4.31 1.33 -8.04
CA ALA A 80 5.09 0.89 -6.90
C ALA A 80 5.01 -0.63 -6.70
N ARG A 81 3.85 -1.24 -6.93
CA ARG A 81 3.68 -2.70 -6.93
C ARG A 81 4.48 -3.39 -8.04
N SER A 82 4.47 -2.83 -9.26
CA SER A 82 5.30 -3.32 -10.37
C SER A 82 6.78 -3.26 -10.01
N ASN A 83 7.23 -2.12 -9.46
CA ASN A 83 8.60 -1.91 -9.00
C ASN A 83 9.01 -2.87 -7.88
N ALA A 84 8.10 -3.23 -6.98
CA ALA A 84 8.35 -4.26 -5.96
C ALA A 84 8.52 -5.66 -6.58
N ALA A 85 7.63 -6.00 -7.53
CA ALA A 85 7.63 -7.30 -8.19
C ALA A 85 8.93 -7.56 -8.98
N THR A 86 9.49 -6.55 -9.67
CA THR A 86 10.78 -6.70 -10.38
C THR A 86 11.96 -7.00 -9.46
N ARG A 87 11.81 -6.75 -8.15
CA ARG A 87 12.80 -7.04 -7.10
C ARG A 87 12.46 -8.26 -6.25
N GLY A 88 11.37 -8.96 -6.56
CA GLY A 88 10.87 -10.06 -5.74
C GLY A 88 10.42 -9.63 -4.34
N LEU A 89 10.17 -8.34 -4.12
CA LEU A 89 9.64 -7.81 -2.87
C LEU A 89 8.13 -7.99 -2.85
N LYS A 90 7.59 -8.52 -1.75
CA LYS A 90 6.18 -8.89 -1.66
C LYS A 90 5.58 -8.65 -0.27
N PRO A 91 4.25 -8.53 -0.17
CA PRO A 91 3.56 -8.47 1.11
C PRO A 91 3.80 -9.74 1.96
N PRO A 92 3.73 -9.64 3.30
CA PRO A 92 3.49 -8.43 4.08
C PRO A 92 4.77 -7.61 4.34
N GLN A 93 5.94 -8.07 3.88
CA GLN A 93 7.22 -7.42 4.16
C GLN A 93 7.31 -6.06 3.46
N VAL A 94 7.02 -6.03 2.16
CA VAL A 94 6.95 -4.79 1.37
C VAL A 94 5.58 -4.73 0.72
N ALA A 95 4.79 -3.70 1.03
CA ALA A 95 3.44 -3.57 0.50
C ALA A 95 3.11 -2.12 0.17
N PHE A 96 2.32 -1.94 -0.88
CA PHE A 96 1.77 -0.65 -1.27
C PHE A 96 0.25 -0.74 -1.23
N VAL A 97 -0.36 0.19 -0.48
CA VAL A 97 -1.79 0.18 -0.16
C VAL A 97 -2.42 1.49 -0.59
N LYS A 98 -3.50 1.38 -1.36
CA LYS A 98 -4.32 2.55 -1.68
C LYS A 98 -5.01 3.05 -0.41
N ALA A 99 -4.79 4.30 -0.04
CA ALA A 99 -5.41 4.94 1.11
C ALA A 99 -5.55 6.45 0.89
N LEU A 100 -6.65 7.02 1.36
CA LEU A 100 -6.78 8.47 1.51
C LEU A 100 -6.26 8.85 2.89
N LEU A 101 -5.26 9.73 2.94
CA LEU A 101 -4.64 10.17 4.20
C LEU A 101 -5.57 11.04 5.07
N THR A 102 -6.74 11.43 4.54
CA THR A 102 -7.82 12.09 5.27
C THR A 102 -8.81 11.11 5.92
N GLU A 103 -8.63 9.80 5.70
CA GLU A 103 -9.47 8.73 6.27
C GLU A 103 -8.67 7.88 7.28
N PRO A 104 -9.34 7.05 8.11
CA PRO A 104 -8.63 6.12 8.98
C PRO A 104 -7.68 5.21 8.19
N LEU A 105 -6.41 5.20 8.58
CA LEU A 105 -5.38 4.44 7.87
C LEU A 105 -5.64 2.93 8.05
N PRO A 106 -5.46 2.11 7.01
CA PRO A 106 -5.67 0.65 7.06
C PRO A 106 -4.53 -0.09 7.80
N ILE A 107 -4.08 0.48 8.90
CA ILE A 107 -2.94 0.09 9.71
C ILE A 107 -3.41 -0.11 11.15
N GLU A 108 -2.96 -1.20 11.78
CA GLU A 108 -3.25 -1.53 13.16
C GLU A 108 -2.65 -0.50 14.13
N SER A 109 -3.37 -0.23 15.23
CA SER A 109 -2.88 0.66 16.28
C SER A 109 -1.64 0.08 16.96
N ASN A 110 -0.70 0.93 17.36
CA ASN A 110 0.55 0.53 18.03
C ASN A 110 1.37 -0.54 17.28
N SER A 111 1.31 -0.55 15.95
CA SER A 111 1.93 -1.58 15.12
C SER A 111 3.23 -1.15 14.44
N VAL A 112 3.50 0.17 14.38
CA VAL A 112 4.56 0.78 13.57
C VAL A 112 5.67 1.35 14.46
N ASP A 113 6.92 1.14 14.06
CA ASP A 113 8.12 1.68 14.72
C ASP A 113 8.47 3.09 14.22
N CYS A 114 8.36 3.31 12.91
CA CYS A 114 8.71 4.57 12.26
C CYS A 114 7.67 4.94 11.19
N VAL A 115 7.20 6.17 11.23
CA VAL A 115 6.40 6.78 10.16
C VAL A 115 7.26 7.79 9.42
N LEU A 116 7.23 7.74 8.09
CA LEU A 116 7.89 8.68 7.18
C LEU A 116 6.83 9.45 6.39
N SER A 117 7.17 10.67 5.99
CA SER A 117 6.40 11.46 5.03
C SER A 117 7.33 12.46 4.38
N ASN A 118 7.14 12.71 3.09
CA ASN A 118 7.94 13.66 2.32
C ASN A 118 7.03 14.56 1.48
N CYS A 119 6.80 15.79 1.93
CA CYS A 119 5.96 16.79 1.26
C CYS A 119 4.51 16.35 0.96
N VAL A 120 3.81 15.82 1.97
CA VAL A 120 2.44 15.31 1.78
C VAL A 120 1.43 15.98 2.72
N VAL A 121 1.85 16.40 3.93
CA VAL A 121 0.91 16.98 4.90
C VAL A 121 0.34 18.30 4.38
N ASN A 122 1.17 19.09 3.69
CA ASN A 122 0.75 20.36 3.09
C ASN A 122 -0.35 20.23 2.04
N LEU A 123 -0.45 19.10 1.34
CA LEU A 123 -1.47 18.85 0.32
C LEU A 123 -2.86 18.57 0.92
N LEU A 124 -2.94 18.30 2.22
CA LEU A 124 -4.21 18.02 2.89
C LEU A 124 -4.96 19.30 3.26
N PRO A 125 -6.30 19.28 3.30
CA PRO A 125 -7.06 20.36 3.94
C PRO A 125 -6.75 20.43 5.44
N ALA A 126 -7.11 21.53 6.11
CA ALA A 126 -6.74 21.76 7.51
C ALA A 126 -7.23 20.66 8.46
N GLU A 127 -8.47 20.21 8.30
CA GLU A 127 -9.04 19.08 9.03
C GLU A 127 -8.35 17.75 8.70
N GLY A 128 -7.86 17.61 7.47
CA GLY A 128 -7.08 16.47 7.01
C GLY A 128 -5.72 16.40 7.69
N LYS A 129 -5.01 17.53 7.79
CA LYS A 129 -3.72 17.64 8.52
C LYS A 129 -3.87 17.17 9.97
N ALA A 130 -4.87 17.71 10.68
CA ALA A 130 -5.14 17.35 12.07
C ALA A 130 -5.51 15.87 12.25
N SER A 131 -6.33 15.33 11.34
CA SER A 131 -6.77 13.94 11.40
C SER A 131 -5.64 12.96 11.08
N LEU A 132 -4.82 13.26 10.07
CA LEU A 132 -3.65 12.46 9.72
C LEU A 132 -2.67 12.37 10.89
N LEU A 133 -2.32 13.49 11.53
CA LEU A 133 -1.36 13.48 12.64
C LEU A 133 -1.89 12.65 13.84
N LYS A 134 -3.20 12.66 14.10
CA LYS A 134 -3.82 11.75 15.10
C LYS A 134 -3.70 10.29 14.69
N GLU A 135 -3.90 9.98 13.41
CA GLU A 135 -3.71 8.63 12.87
C GLU A 135 -2.25 8.18 12.97
N VAL A 136 -1.29 9.05 12.69
CA VAL A 136 0.15 8.80 12.89
C VAL A 136 0.42 8.37 14.33
N THR A 137 -0.07 9.13 15.31
CA THR A 137 0.06 8.75 16.72
C THR A 137 -0.66 7.43 17.03
N ARG A 138 -1.82 7.15 16.42
CA ARG A 138 -2.56 5.89 16.63
C ARG A 138 -1.73 4.68 16.18
N ILE A 139 -1.15 4.74 14.99
CA ILE A 139 -0.45 3.60 14.38
C ILE A 139 0.94 3.37 14.97
N LEU A 140 1.61 4.44 15.43
CA LEU A 140 2.89 4.34 16.12
C LEU A 140 2.72 3.56 17.41
N ARG A 141 3.63 2.65 17.70
CA ARG A 141 3.76 2.09 19.05
C ARG A 141 4.36 3.12 20.00
N PRO A 142 4.15 2.99 21.32
CA PRO A 142 4.94 3.74 22.29
C PRO A 142 6.46 3.49 22.10
N GLY A 143 7.24 4.56 22.08
CA GLY A 143 8.66 4.58 21.70
C GLY A 143 8.92 4.58 20.19
N GLY A 144 7.87 4.53 19.37
CA GLY A 144 7.96 4.75 17.93
C GLY A 144 8.10 6.24 17.60
N ARG A 145 8.48 6.53 16.36
CA ARG A 145 8.81 7.89 15.91
C ARG A 145 8.20 8.25 14.57
N VAL A 146 7.95 9.52 14.35
CA VAL A 146 7.62 10.07 13.04
C VAL A 146 8.74 11.01 12.58
N VAL A 147 9.09 10.90 11.30
CA VAL A 147 9.99 11.82 10.61
C VAL A 147 9.25 12.36 9.39
N LEU A 148 9.01 13.67 9.39
CA LEU A 148 8.37 14.37 8.27
C LEU A 148 9.39 15.34 7.70
N ASP A 149 9.58 15.29 6.39
CA ASP A 149 10.19 16.39 5.66
C ASP A 149 9.06 17.15 4.96
N ASP A 150 8.86 18.42 5.32
CA ASP A 150 7.77 19.23 4.79
C ASP A 150 8.17 20.72 4.70
N ILE A 151 7.37 21.49 3.97
CA ILE A 151 7.55 22.93 3.80
C ILE A 151 6.79 23.67 4.90
N VAL A 152 7.45 24.58 5.61
CA VAL A 152 6.86 25.37 6.70
C VAL A 152 6.86 26.84 6.32
N ALA A 153 5.74 27.52 6.54
CA ALA A 153 5.60 28.94 6.27
C ALA A 153 6.33 29.76 7.32
N THR A 154 7.22 30.66 6.88
CA THR A 154 7.91 31.62 7.76
C THR A 154 7.06 32.87 8.00
N LYS A 155 6.12 33.14 7.09
CA LYS A 155 5.14 34.23 7.15
C LYS A 155 3.86 33.82 6.44
N SER A 156 2.78 34.57 6.67
CA SER A 156 1.48 34.28 6.05
C SER A 156 1.58 34.25 4.51
N ILE A 157 1.20 33.12 3.91
CA ILE A 157 1.24 32.94 2.47
C ILE A 157 0.11 33.75 1.80
N PRO A 158 0.41 34.63 0.81
CA PRO A 158 -0.58 35.44 0.11
C PRO A 158 -1.59 34.58 -0.67
N GLU A 159 -2.83 35.06 -0.82
CA GLU A 159 -3.87 34.33 -1.57
C GLU A 159 -3.48 34.03 -3.02
N SER A 160 -2.70 34.92 -3.65
CA SER A 160 -2.18 34.70 -5.01
C SER A 160 -1.27 33.48 -5.12
N MET A 161 -0.51 33.15 -4.07
CA MET A 161 0.32 31.96 -4.00
C MET A 161 -0.48 30.73 -3.56
N ARG A 162 -1.49 30.91 -2.70
CA ARG A 162 -2.36 29.80 -2.27
C ARG A 162 -3.18 29.21 -3.42
N ASN A 163 -3.60 30.06 -4.35
CA ASN A 163 -4.41 29.66 -5.50
C ASN A 163 -3.57 29.29 -6.74
N ASP A 164 -2.24 29.28 -6.63
CA ASP A 164 -1.35 28.91 -7.72
C ASP A 164 -1.12 27.39 -7.77
N ILE A 165 -1.32 26.80 -8.95
CA ILE A 165 -1.23 25.34 -9.14
C ILE A 165 0.22 24.86 -9.01
N ALA A 166 1.19 25.63 -9.50
CA ALA A 166 2.60 25.26 -9.38
C ALA A 166 3.04 25.26 -7.91
N SER A 167 2.63 26.27 -7.14
CA SER A 167 2.82 26.35 -5.69
C SER A 167 2.09 25.25 -4.93
N TYR A 168 0.95 24.77 -5.43
CA TYR A 168 0.25 23.61 -4.86
C TYR A 168 1.02 22.31 -5.10
N VAL A 169 1.48 22.06 -6.34
CA VAL A 169 2.28 20.88 -6.67
C VAL A 169 3.61 20.88 -5.90
N ALA A 170 4.21 22.05 -5.70
CA ALA A 170 5.42 22.22 -4.90
C ALA A 170 5.17 22.19 -3.38
N CYS A 171 3.95 21.90 -2.91
CA CYS A 171 3.58 21.83 -1.48
C CYS A 171 3.73 23.15 -0.70
N ILE A 172 3.79 24.28 -1.39
CA ILE A 172 3.96 25.62 -0.81
C ILE A 172 2.61 26.21 -0.40
N SER A 173 1.59 26.11 -1.26
CA SER A 173 0.30 26.79 -1.06
C SER A 173 -0.42 26.40 0.24
N GLY A 174 -0.25 25.13 0.62
CA GLY A 174 -0.85 24.53 1.81
C GLY A 174 0.04 24.56 3.06
N ALA A 175 1.23 25.17 2.98
CA ALA A 175 2.13 25.29 4.11
C ALA A 175 1.52 26.14 5.22
N ILE A 176 1.74 25.67 6.45
CA ILE A 176 1.29 26.28 7.70
C ILE A 176 2.50 26.80 8.48
N THR A 177 2.28 27.68 9.45
CA THR A 177 3.40 28.21 10.24
C THR A 177 3.97 27.15 11.18
N LEU A 178 5.18 27.41 11.68
CA LEU A 178 5.83 26.56 12.67
C LEU A 178 4.95 26.36 13.92
N GLU A 179 4.33 27.44 14.40
CA GLU A 179 3.45 27.42 15.57
C GLU A 179 2.19 26.59 15.34
N GLU A 180 1.58 26.71 14.16
CA GLU A 180 0.42 25.91 13.77
C GLU A 180 0.79 24.43 13.72
N TYR A 181 1.94 24.09 13.12
CA TYR A 181 2.43 22.71 13.03
C TYR A 181 2.70 22.12 14.42
N GLN A 182 3.37 22.88 15.30
CA GLN A 182 3.61 22.51 16.69
C GLN A 182 2.31 22.26 17.45
N SER A 183 1.30 23.11 17.25
CA SER A 183 -0.02 22.93 17.87
C SER A 183 -0.69 21.64 17.41
N LEU A 184 -0.68 21.36 16.10
CA LEU A 184 -1.29 20.15 15.56
C LEU A 184 -0.60 18.87 16.07
N LEU A 185 0.73 18.84 16.11
CA LEU A 185 1.48 17.70 16.66
C LEU A 185 1.19 17.51 18.15
N LYS A 186 1.15 18.59 18.93
CA LYS A 186 0.79 18.55 20.34
C LYS A 186 -0.61 17.98 20.56
N ASP A 187 -1.60 18.47 19.80
CA ASP A 187 -2.99 18.00 19.88
C ASP A 187 -3.15 16.54 19.41
N ALA A 188 -2.25 16.08 18.54
CA ALA A 188 -2.16 14.69 18.12
C ALA A 188 -1.46 13.78 19.13
N GLY A 189 -0.91 14.31 20.23
CA GLY A 189 -0.19 13.53 21.25
C GLY A 189 1.32 13.40 21.03
N LEU A 190 1.92 14.30 20.23
CA LEU A 190 3.35 14.40 19.94
C LEU A 190 3.89 15.78 20.39
N PRO A 191 3.85 16.11 21.70
CA PRO A 191 4.11 17.47 22.19
C PRO A 191 5.57 17.93 22.08
N ASN A 192 6.51 16.99 21.96
CA ASN A 192 7.95 17.24 22.01
C ASN A 192 8.61 17.12 20.63
N ALA A 193 7.96 17.64 19.59
CA ALA A 193 8.49 17.62 18.23
C ALA A 193 9.68 18.58 18.08
N THR A 194 10.73 18.12 17.40
CA THR A 194 11.91 18.90 17.03
C THR A 194 11.80 19.31 15.57
N PHE A 195 12.13 20.55 15.27
CA PHE A 195 12.09 21.13 13.94
C PHE A 195 13.49 21.61 13.57
N VAL A 196 14.01 21.15 12.44
CA VAL A 196 15.31 21.53 11.91
C VAL A 196 15.12 22.02 10.48
N GLU A 197 15.37 23.30 10.25
CA GLU A 197 15.38 23.85 8.90
C GLU A 197 16.58 23.26 8.13
N THR A 198 16.31 22.65 6.98
CA THR A 198 17.32 21.98 6.15
C THR A 198 18.11 22.99 5.30
N LYS A 199 17.53 24.17 5.08
CA LYS A 199 18.09 25.25 4.22
C LYS A 199 18.30 24.83 2.77
N SER A 200 17.60 23.80 2.31
CA SER A 200 17.56 23.42 0.90
C SER A 200 16.90 24.54 0.07
N ASP A 201 17.43 24.81 -1.12
CA ASP A 201 16.87 25.82 -2.02
C ASP A 201 15.61 25.30 -2.71
N LEU A 202 14.46 25.86 -2.34
CA LEU A 202 13.16 25.47 -2.89
C LEU A 202 12.92 26.03 -4.31
N ASN A 203 13.75 26.95 -4.80
CA ASN A 203 13.62 27.45 -6.17
C ASN A 203 13.91 26.36 -7.21
N VAL A 204 14.57 25.26 -6.83
CA VAL A 204 14.90 24.13 -7.72
C VAL A 204 13.66 23.54 -8.42
N TYR A 205 12.46 23.65 -7.83
CA TYR A 205 11.21 23.21 -8.47
C TYR A 205 10.80 24.05 -9.69
N PHE A 206 11.38 25.25 -9.84
CA PHE A 206 11.01 26.25 -10.85
C PHE A 206 12.16 26.61 -11.78
N GLU A 207 13.36 26.04 -11.56
CA GLU A 207 14.55 26.33 -12.36
C GLU A 207 14.63 25.54 -13.66
N ASN A 208 13.96 24.39 -13.71
CA ASN A 208 13.86 23.59 -14.92
C ASN A 208 12.45 23.75 -15.50
N ASP A 209 12.33 23.91 -16.83
CA ASP A 209 11.09 23.69 -17.62
C ASP A 209 10.57 22.23 -17.50
N ALA A 210 10.96 21.51 -16.45
CA ALA A 210 10.61 20.14 -16.14
C ALA A 210 9.16 20.11 -15.70
N THR A 211 8.31 19.87 -16.69
CA THR A 211 7.02 19.22 -16.53
C THR A 211 7.11 18.11 -15.49
N ALA A 212 6.61 18.34 -14.28
CA ALA A 212 6.26 17.25 -13.39
C ALA A 212 5.11 16.48 -14.06
N PRO A 213 5.29 15.24 -14.52
CA PRO A 213 4.23 14.49 -15.18
C PRO A 213 3.34 13.91 -14.09
N CYS A 214 2.62 14.78 -13.39
CA CYS A 214 1.75 14.34 -12.28
C CYS A 214 0.31 14.09 -12.73
N CYS A 215 -0.06 14.47 -13.96
CA CYS A 215 -1.37 14.20 -14.55
C CYS A 215 -1.21 13.99 -16.06
N SER A 216 -1.76 12.89 -16.59
CA SER A 216 -2.07 12.53 -18.00
C SER A 216 -1.54 13.41 -19.15
N ASP A 217 -1.17 12.77 -20.26
CA ASP A 217 -0.70 13.29 -21.58
C ASP A 217 -1.53 14.43 -22.25
N SER A 218 -2.51 15.02 -21.58
CA SER A 218 -3.43 16.03 -22.10
C SER A 218 -3.54 17.32 -21.28
N ALA A 219 -2.75 17.53 -20.22
CA ALA A 219 -2.65 18.84 -19.56
C ALA A 219 -1.35 19.54 -19.97
N GLY A 220 -1.47 20.63 -20.73
CA GLY A 220 -0.34 21.42 -21.20
C GLY A 220 0.61 21.82 -20.06
N ALA A 221 1.90 21.59 -20.29
CA ALA A 221 3.00 22.05 -19.47
C ALA A 221 2.90 23.55 -19.18
N VAL A 222 2.64 23.92 -17.93
CA VAL A 222 2.81 25.32 -17.50
C VAL A 222 4.16 25.42 -16.82
N ALA A 223 5.20 25.65 -17.62
CA ALA A 223 6.47 26.13 -17.09
C ALA A 223 6.24 27.55 -16.58
N TRP A 224 6.21 27.70 -15.25
CA TRP A 224 6.03 29.00 -14.61
C TRP A 224 7.11 29.17 -13.57
N LYS A 225 7.94 30.21 -13.74
CA LYS A 225 8.89 30.67 -12.72
C LYS A 225 8.23 31.83 -11.96
N PRO A 226 8.11 31.75 -10.62
CA PRO A 226 7.61 32.86 -9.84
C PRO A 226 8.46 34.12 -10.04
N SER A 227 7.83 35.29 -9.99
CA SER A 227 8.53 36.58 -10.03
C SER A 227 9.17 36.97 -8.68
N TYR A 228 9.11 36.09 -7.70
CA TYR A 228 9.55 36.27 -6.32
C TYR A 228 10.34 35.05 -5.85
N ASP A 229 11.22 35.25 -4.86
CA ASP A 229 11.97 34.15 -4.24
C ASP A 229 11.07 33.43 -3.23
N ILE A 230 10.87 32.13 -3.43
CA ILE A 230 10.01 31.30 -2.59
C ILE A 230 10.60 31.10 -1.19
N ASN A 231 11.92 31.06 -1.08
CA ASN A 231 12.60 30.90 0.21
C ASN A 231 12.35 32.10 1.15
N GLU A 232 11.84 33.23 0.64
CA GLU A 232 11.40 34.33 1.51
C GLU A 232 10.12 34.02 2.30
N TRP A 233 9.29 33.07 1.83
CA TRP A 233 7.95 32.79 2.37
C TRP A 233 7.88 31.48 3.13
N VAL A 234 8.71 30.52 2.75
CA VAL A 234 8.70 29.16 3.27
C VAL A 234 10.13 28.63 3.41
N GLY A 235 10.31 27.65 4.28
CA GLY A 235 11.54 26.88 4.38
C GLY A 235 11.26 25.38 4.34
N SER A 236 12.22 24.58 3.90
CA SER A 236 12.17 23.11 4.07
C SER A 236 12.60 22.75 5.50
N TYR A 237 11.78 21.94 6.15
CA TYR A 237 12.01 21.50 7.51
C TYR A 237 11.98 19.99 7.59
N GLN A 238 12.89 19.48 8.40
CA GLN A 238 12.79 18.16 8.96
C GLN A 238 12.16 18.23 10.34
N ILE A 239 11.16 17.41 10.56
CA ILE A 239 10.33 17.37 11.76
C ILE A 239 10.43 15.97 12.34
N TYR A 240 10.86 15.89 13.59
CA TYR A 240 11.03 14.63 14.30
C TYR A 240 10.21 14.63 15.58
N ALA A 241 9.40 13.59 15.80
CA ALA A 241 8.69 13.43 17.07
C ALA A 241 8.64 11.97 17.54
N LEU A 242 8.62 11.79 18.85
CA LEU A 242 8.48 10.49 19.51
C LEU A 242 7.10 10.35 20.12
N LYS A 243 6.51 9.16 20.00
CA LYS A 243 5.32 8.79 20.75
C LYS A 243 5.74 8.29 22.14
N ASP A 244 5.42 9.07 23.16
CA ASP A 244 5.64 8.68 24.54
C ASP A 244 4.71 7.54 24.98
N GLY A 245 5.15 6.75 25.95
CA GLY A 245 4.33 5.74 26.62
C GLY A 245 5.09 4.46 26.97
N ALA A 246 4.45 3.61 27.78
CA ALA A 246 5.00 2.31 28.13
C ALA A 246 4.99 1.36 26.92
N PRO A 247 5.99 0.48 26.76
CA PRO A 247 5.98 -0.51 25.69
C PRO A 247 4.71 -1.37 25.70
N VAL A 248 4.14 -1.58 24.53
CA VAL A 248 2.98 -2.46 24.31
C VAL A 248 3.39 -3.57 23.36
N GLU A 249 2.80 -4.75 23.53
CA GLU A 249 2.99 -5.86 22.60
C GLU A 249 2.53 -5.47 21.20
N LYS A 250 3.39 -5.68 20.20
CA LYS A 250 3.07 -5.35 18.81
C LYS A 250 2.03 -6.36 18.29
N PRO A 251 0.98 -5.91 17.57
CA PRO A 251 0.10 -6.84 16.88
C PRO A 251 0.88 -7.69 15.86
N PRO A 252 0.39 -8.90 15.54
CA PRO A 252 1.08 -9.82 14.63
C PRO A 252 1.15 -9.29 13.19
N THR A 253 0.25 -8.39 12.81
CA THR A 253 0.19 -7.77 11.48
C THR A 253 0.21 -6.26 11.59
N VAL A 254 0.74 -5.60 10.56
CA VAL A 254 0.71 -4.13 10.44
C VAL A 254 -0.55 -3.67 9.73
N LEU A 255 -0.90 -4.31 8.62
CA LEU A 255 -2.15 -4.03 7.90
C LEU A 255 -3.35 -4.59 8.67
N SER A 256 -4.41 -3.80 8.78
CA SER A 256 -5.69 -4.27 9.35
C SER A 256 -6.34 -5.34 8.50
N ASN A 257 -6.15 -5.25 7.19
CA ASN A 257 -6.63 -6.24 6.23
C ASN A 257 -5.47 -6.65 5.33
N TRP A 258 -5.05 -7.91 5.39
CA TRP A 258 -3.91 -8.41 4.58
C TRP A 258 -4.14 -8.21 3.08
N TRP A 259 -5.39 -8.25 2.61
CA TRP A 259 -5.73 -8.09 1.20
C TRP A 259 -5.63 -6.64 0.71
N ALA A 260 -5.46 -5.65 1.59
CA ALA A 260 -5.27 -4.26 1.20
C ALA A 260 -3.95 -4.05 0.43
N ALA A 261 -2.99 -4.96 0.60
CA ALA A 261 -1.74 -4.99 -0.13
C ALA A 261 -1.88 -5.37 -1.61
N TYR A 262 -3.03 -5.91 -2.02
CA TYR A 262 -3.29 -6.39 -3.38
C TYR A 262 -4.33 -5.52 -4.10
N PRO A 263 -4.47 -5.64 -5.43
CA PRO A 263 -5.49 -4.92 -6.19
C PRO A 263 -6.91 -5.24 -5.73
N ILE A 264 -7.79 -4.25 -5.88
CA ILE A 264 -9.22 -4.40 -5.62
C ILE A 264 -9.78 -5.39 -6.65
N VAL A 265 -10.50 -6.40 -6.16
CA VAL A 265 -11.24 -7.34 -7.00
C VAL A 265 -12.36 -6.57 -7.71
N LYS A 266 -12.45 -6.67 -9.04
CA LYS A 266 -13.56 -6.06 -9.79
C LYS A 266 -14.48 -7.05 -10.51
N SER A 267 -14.20 -8.35 -10.45
CA SER A 267 -15.16 -9.39 -10.86
C SER A 267 -15.98 -9.89 -9.66
N SER A 268 -17.14 -10.47 -9.97
CA SER A 268 -17.99 -11.14 -8.98
C SER A 268 -18.38 -12.52 -9.51
N PRO A 269 -17.51 -13.54 -9.33
CA PRO A 269 -17.75 -14.87 -9.85
C PRO A 269 -19.07 -15.48 -9.37
N PRO A 270 -19.77 -16.25 -10.22
CA PRO A 270 -21.01 -16.93 -9.86
C PRO A 270 -20.80 -17.95 -8.73
N ARG A 271 -21.90 -18.31 -8.06
CA ARG A 271 -21.91 -19.29 -6.98
C ARG A 271 -22.37 -20.66 -7.48
N VAL A 272 -21.90 -21.71 -6.81
CA VAL A 272 -22.33 -23.11 -7.02
C VAL A 272 -22.67 -23.75 -5.68
N THR A 273 -23.75 -24.53 -5.68
CA THR A 273 -24.22 -25.27 -4.50
C THR A 273 -23.37 -26.52 -4.27
N ALA A 274 -23.42 -27.05 -3.05
CA ALA A 274 -22.68 -28.27 -2.73
C ALA A 274 -23.22 -29.48 -3.50
N GLU A 275 -24.51 -29.51 -3.78
CA GLU A 275 -25.22 -30.51 -4.58
C GLU A 275 -24.70 -30.56 -6.02
N GLU A 276 -24.52 -29.40 -6.64
CA GLU A 276 -23.96 -29.30 -7.99
C GLU A 276 -22.53 -29.83 -8.05
N VAL A 277 -21.70 -29.49 -7.05
CA VAL A 277 -20.33 -30.01 -6.95
C VAL A 277 -20.33 -31.53 -6.72
N VAL A 278 -21.26 -32.06 -5.93
CA VAL A 278 -21.42 -33.52 -5.75
C VAL A 278 -21.86 -34.19 -7.04
N ALA A 279 -22.75 -33.57 -7.81
CA ALA A 279 -23.17 -34.09 -9.12
C ALA A 279 -21.98 -34.17 -10.09
N LEU A 280 -21.16 -33.11 -10.16
CA LEU A 280 -19.91 -33.10 -10.95
C LEU A 280 -18.94 -34.19 -10.50
N LYS A 281 -18.78 -34.40 -9.19
CA LYS A 281 -17.92 -35.46 -8.64
C LYS A 281 -18.40 -36.88 -8.94
N LYS A 282 -19.72 -37.08 -9.10
CA LYS A 282 -20.32 -38.39 -9.39
C LYS A 282 -20.35 -38.73 -10.86
N ASP A 283 -20.21 -37.75 -11.75
CA ASP A 283 -20.14 -37.95 -13.19
C ASP A 283 -18.70 -38.24 -13.64
N PRO A 284 -18.38 -39.47 -14.08
CA PRO A 284 -17.05 -39.80 -14.57
C PRO A 284 -16.62 -38.95 -15.79
N ALA A 285 -17.58 -38.48 -16.59
CA ALA A 285 -17.32 -37.64 -17.76
C ALA A 285 -16.78 -36.25 -17.37
N SER A 286 -17.12 -35.76 -16.18
CA SER A 286 -16.71 -34.43 -15.69
C SER A 286 -15.37 -34.42 -14.93
N SER A 287 -14.65 -35.54 -14.87
CA SER A 287 -13.40 -35.67 -14.10
C SER A 287 -12.30 -34.66 -14.48
N ASN A 288 -12.30 -34.14 -15.71
CA ASN A 288 -11.38 -33.09 -16.18
C ASN A 288 -12.07 -31.73 -16.39
N GLU A 289 -13.35 -31.60 -16.05
CA GLU A 289 -14.14 -30.39 -16.33
C GLU A 289 -14.17 -29.40 -15.17
N PHE A 290 -13.67 -29.79 -13.98
CA PHE A 290 -13.65 -28.91 -12.83
C PHE A 290 -12.46 -29.15 -11.89
N ALA A 291 -12.13 -28.12 -11.12
CA ALA A 291 -11.23 -28.19 -9.96
C ALA A 291 -11.90 -27.53 -8.76
N VAL A 292 -11.63 -28.06 -7.56
CA VAL A 292 -12.10 -27.45 -6.30
C VAL A 292 -10.87 -26.92 -5.56
N ILE A 293 -10.92 -25.65 -5.16
CA ILE A 293 -9.78 -24.89 -4.66
C ILE A 293 -10.07 -24.44 -3.23
N ASP A 294 -9.32 -24.99 -2.28
CA ASP A 294 -9.35 -24.56 -0.88
C ASP A 294 -8.41 -23.38 -0.68
N VAL A 295 -8.94 -22.19 -0.41
CA VAL A 295 -8.13 -21.01 -0.11
C VAL A 295 -8.02 -20.69 1.39
N ARG A 296 -8.33 -21.68 2.25
CA ARG A 296 -7.96 -21.65 3.68
C ARG A 296 -6.44 -21.71 3.84
N ARG A 297 -5.97 -21.44 5.07
CA ARG A 297 -4.54 -21.57 5.40
C ARG A 297 -4.20 -23.06 5.54
N ASN A 298 -3.08 -23.37 6.17
CA ASN A 298 -2.64 -24.74 6.45
C ASN A 298 -3.44 -25.42 7.58
N ASP A 299 -4.49 -24.78 8.11
CA ASP A 299 -5.39 -25.35 9.10
C ASP A 299 -6.58 -26.05 8.41
N HIS A 300 -6.31 -27.20 7.78
CA HIS A 300 -7.34 -28.12 7.28
C HIS A 300 -8.10 -28.83 8.41
N ALA A 301 -7.79 -28.48 9.66
CA ALA A 301 -8.45 -28.95 10.86
C ALA A 301 -9.98 -28.97 10.73
N GLY A 302 -10.55 -30.18 10.81
CA GLY A 302 -11.97 -30.44 10.65
C GLY A 302 -12.38 -31.00 9.29
N GLY A 303 -11.44 -31.19 8.37
CA GLY A 303 -11.65 -31.81 7.06
C GLY A 303 -11.76 -30.83 5.90
N HIS A 304 -11.62 -31.36 4.69
CA HIS A 304 -11.67 -30.59 3.45
C HIS A 304 -12.46 -31.34 2.37
N VAL A 305 -12.85 -30.62 1.31
CA VAL A 305 -13.51 -31.26 0.16
C VAL A 305 -12.52 -32.26 -0.44
N ARG A 306 -12.94 -33.52 -0.61
CA ARG A 306 -12.06 -34.58 -1.09
C ARG A 306 -11.47 -34.25 -2.47
N GLY A 307 -10.16 -34.36 -2.60
CA GLY A 307 -9.43 -34.01 -3.84
C GLY A 307 -9.46 -32.53 -4.21
N SER A 308 -9.68 -31.62 -3.25
CA SER A 308 -9.44 -30.19 -3.48
C SER A 308 -7.96 -29.84 -3.38
N ASP A 309 -7.52 -28.89 -4.20
CA ASP A 309 -6.16 -28.34 -4.14
C ASP A 309 -6.12 -27.13 -3.20
N ASN A 310 -5.10 -27.04 -2.35
CA ASN A 310 -4.96 -25.93 -1.41
C ASN A 310 -4.07 -24.80 -1.95
N TRP A 311 -4.63 -23.59 -2.00
CA TRP A 311 -3.96 -22.36 -2.41
C TRP A 311 -4.29 -21.22 -1.46
N ALA A 312 -3.47 -21.05 -0.41
CA ALA A 312 -3.77 -20.12 0.68
C ALA A 312 -3.98 -18.67 0.20
N ALA A 313 -5.11 -18.07 0.58
CA ALA A 313 -5.53 -16.75 0.12
C ALA A 313 -4.46 -15.65 0.31
N GLN A 314 -3.68 -15.72 1.39
CA GLN A 314 -2.67 -14.71 1.76
C GLN A 314 -1.54 -14.55 0.73
N THR A 315 -1.24 -15.62 -0.01
CA THR A 315 -0.20 -15.66 -1.04
C THR A 315 -0.76 -15.96 -2.43
N PHE A 316 -2.09 -16.11 -2.53
CA PHE A 316 -2.77 -16.51 -3.75
C PHE A 316 -2.48 -15.57 -4.90
N TYR A 317 -2.53 -14.26 -4.64
CA TYR A 317 -2.29 -13.25 -5.67
C TYR A 317 -0.86 -13.31 -6.22
N ASP A 318 0.15 -13.47 -5.35
CA ASP A 318 1.55 -13.63 -5.78
C ASP A 318 1.75 -14.91 -6.62
N ASN A 319 1.00 -15.96 -6.28
CA ASN A 319 1.07 -17.24 -6.95
C ASN A 319 0.11 -17.35 -8.16
N LEU A 320 -0.59 -16.27 -8.50
CA LEU A 320 -1.61 -16.26 -9.54
C LEU A 320 -1.09 -16.69 -10.92
N PRO A 321 0.14 -16.31 -11.36
CA PRO A 321 0.67 -16.80 -12.64
C PRO A 321 0.82 -18.33 -12.68
N GLY A 322 1.35 -18.92 -11.60
CA GLY A 322 1.48 -20.38 -11.51
C GLY A 322 0.13 -21.08 -11.37
N PHE A 323 -0.81 -20.48 -10.65
CA PHE A 323 -2.19 -20.96 -10.56
C PHE A 323 -2.87 -20.95 -11.93
N TYR A 324 -2.74 -19.86 -12.68
CA TYR A 324 -3.30 -19.72 -14.02
C TYR A 324 -2.78 -20.80 -14.96
N GLU A 325 -1.47 -20.99 -15.04
CA GLU A 325 -0.89 -22.02 -15.90
C GLU A 325 -1.40 -23.43 -15.58
N LYS A 326 -1.72 -23.71 -14.30
CA LYS A 326 -2.28 -24.99 -13.87
C LYS A 326 -3.74 -25.18 -14.27
N TYR A 327 -4.57 -24.13 -14.23
CA TYR A 327 -6.04 -24.26 -14.36
C TYR A 327 -6.66 -23.54 -15.57
N LYS A 328 -5.89 -22.87 -16.42
CA LYS A 328 -6.39 -22.12 -17.60
C LYS A 328 -7.25 -22.93 -18.57
N ASP A 329 -7.02 -24.25 -18.63
CA ASP A 329 -7.76 -25.21 -19.46
C ASP A 329 -8.85 -25.97 -18.70
N THR A 330 -9.04 -25.72 -17.40
CA THR A 330 -10.07 -26.35 -16.57
C THR A 330 -11.39 -25.54 -16.65
N PRO A 331 -12.47 -26.05 -17.25
CA PRO A 331 -13.70 -25.27 -17.48
C PRO A 331 -14.30 -24.62 -16.23
N LYS A 332 -14.32 -25.31 -15.08
CA LYS A 332 -14.88 -24.79 -13.82
C LYS A 332 -13.85 -24.82 -12.69
N VAL A 333 -13.46 -23.65 -12.18
CA VAL A 333 -12.54 -23.55 -11.03
C VAL A 333 -13.31 -23.02 -9.82
N ILE A 334 -13.56 -23.90 -8.85
CA ILE A 334 -14.52 -23.68 -7.76
C ILE A 334 -13.78 -23.38 -6.47
N PHE A 335 -13.79 -22.12 -6.04
CA PHE A 335 -13.10 -21.66 -4.85
C PHE A 335 -13.98 -21.78 -3.61
N TYR A 336 -13.36 -22.12 -2.48
CA TYR A 336 -14.01 -22.07 -1.18
C TYR A 336 -13.07 -21.63 -0.07
N CYS A 337 -13.65 -21.11 1.01
CA CYS A 337 -12.96 -20.96 2.28
C CYS A 337 -13.87 -21.43 3.42
N GLN A 338 -13.68 -20.91 4.65
CA GLN A 338 -14.49 -21.33 5.79
C GLN A 338 -16.01 -21.23 5.53
N SER A 339 -16.48 -20.05 5.12
CA SER A 339 -17.90 -19.77 4.82
C SER A 339 -18.12 -19.16 3.44
N SER A 340 -17.06 -19.05 2.63
CA SER A 340 -17.09 -18.38 1.32
C SER A 340 -17.64 -16.93 1.30
N ASN A 341 -17.48 -16.18 2.40
CA ASN A 341 -17.90 -14.78 2.50
C ASN A 341 -16.73 -13.78 2.46
N GLY A 342 -15.50 -14.25 2.24
CA GLY A 342 -14.30 -13.41 2.29
C GLY A 342 -13.20 -13.90 1.36
N ARG A 343 -12.40 -14.87 1.81
CA ARG A 343 -11.26 -15.39 1.04
C ARG A 343 -11.67 -16.02 -0.29
N GLY A 344 -12.65 -16.93 -0.28
CA GLY A 344 -13.13 -17.64 -1.48
C GLY A 344 -13.53 -16.70 -2.62
N PRO A 345 -14.51 -15.81 -2.44
CA PRO A 345 -14.90 -14.84 -3.45
C PRO A 345 -13.77 -13.93 -3.92
N ARG A 346 -12.85 -13.55 -3.01
CA ARG A 346 -11.72 -12.68 -3.36
C ARG A 346 -10.70 -13.38 -4.24
N SER A 347 -10.31 -14.61 -3.91
CA SER A 347 -9.39 -15.42 -4.72
C SER A 347 -10.02 -15.79 -6.06
N ALA A 348 -11.29 -16.21 -6.06
CA ALA A 348 -12.04 -16.44 -7.30
C ALA A 348 -12.10 -15.15 -8.15
N GLY A 349 -12.31 -14.02 -7.49
CA GLY A 349 -12.39 -12.73 -8.13
C GLY A 349 -11.07 -12.33 -8.79
N TRP A 350 -9.95 -12.43 -8.08
CA TRP A 350 -8.62 -12.21 -8.67
C TRP A 350 -8.27 -13.20 -9.79
N TYR A 351 -8.78 -14.43 -9.73
CA TYR A 351 -8.59 -15.39 -10.81
C TYR A 351 -9.39 -15.03 -12.06
N GLU A 352 -10.65 -14.65 -11.89
CA GLU A 352 -11.54 -14.22 -12.98
C GLU A 352 -11.17 -12.82 -13.51
N TYR A 353 -10.49 -12.03 -12.68
CA TYR A 353 -10.20 -10.61 -12.93
C TYR A 353 -8.71 -10.35 -13.07
N GLN A 354 -8.34 -10.02 -14.31
CA GLN A 354 -7.75 -8.73 -14.69
C GLN A 354 -6.37 -8.76 -15.33
N ASP A 355 -6.25 -8.03 -16.45
CA ASP A 355 -5.07 -7.54 -17.16
C ASP A 355 -4.08 -8.60 -17.66
N TYR A 356 -3.83 -9.66 -16.87
CA TYR A 356 -3.13 -10.85 -17.30
C TYR A 356 -3.99 -11.66 -18.27
N ILE A 357 -5.23 -12.03 -17.94
CA ILE A 357 -6.08 -12.89 -18.81
C ILE A 357 -6.53 -12.18 -20.09
N ASP A 358 -6.86 -10.89 -20.02
CA ASP A 358 -7.31 -10.12 -21.18
C ASP A 358 -6.20 -9.92 -22.24
N SER A 359 -4.94 -10.13 -21.86
CA SER A 359 -3.78 -10.19 -22.76
C SER A 359 -3.44 -11.61 -23.25
N GLN A 360 -4.07 -12.65 -22.69
CA GLN A 360 -3.75 -14.05 -22.96
C GLN A 360 -4.88 -14.68 -23.78
N GLU A 361 -4.68 -14.80 -25.09
CA GLU A 361 -5.62 -15.49 -25.97
C GLU A 361 -5.80 -16.96 -25.52
N GLY A 362 -7.05 -17.43 -25.47
CA GLY A 362 -7.36 -18.86 -25.29
C GLY A 362 -7.80 -19.32 -23.90
N HIS A 363 -8.18 -18.41 -23.00
CA HIS A 363 -8.73 -18.76 -21.69
C HIS A 363 -10.07 -19.53 -21.79
N LYS A 364 -10.15 -20.72 -21.17
CA LYS A 364 -11.35 -21.58 -21.19
C LYS A 364 -11.96 -21.84 -19.82
N SER A 365 -11.33 -21.36 -18.74
CA SER A 365 -11.83 -21.57 -17.39
C SER A 365 -12.79 -20.47 -16.94
N THR A 366 -13.65 -20.80 -15.99
CA THR A 366 -14.50 -19.82 -15.30
C THR A 366 -14.44 -20.08 -13.81
N ALA A 367 -14.23 -19.02 -13.03
CA ALA A 367 -14.22 -19.07 -11.58
C ALA A 367 -15.64 -19.20 -11.03
N TYR A 368 -15.79 -20.00 -9.97
CA TYR A 368 -17.02 -20.13 -9.20
C TYR A 368 -16.70 -20.09 -7.70
N VAL A 369 -17.70 -19.81 -6.88
CA VAL A 369 -17.58 -19.85 -5.42
C VAL A 369 -18.54 -20.90 -4.85
N LEU A 370 -18.01 -21.85 -4.09
CA LEU A 370 -18.84 -22.83 -3.37
C LEU A 370 -19.63 -22.14 -2.25
N GLU A 371 -20.96 -22.27 -2.30
CA GLU A 371 -21.87 -21.67 -1.33
C GLU A 371 -21.67 -22.23 0.08
N GLY A 372 -21.60 -21.32 1.06
CA GLY A 372 -21.42 -21.68 2.47
C GLY A 372 -20.05 -22.27 2.82
N GLY A 373 -19.17 -22.45 1.83
CA GLY A 373 -17.81 -22.94 2.00
C GLY A 373 -17.74 -24.33 2.65
N ILE A 374 -16.60 -24.62 3.29
CA ILE A 374 -16.39 -25.91 3.94
C ILE A 374 -17.36 -26.15 5.10
N LYS A 375 -17.83 -25.10 5.78
CA LYS A 375 -18.80 -25.23 6.87
C LYS A 375 -20.10 -25.90 6.41
N SER A 376 -20.68 -25.42 5.32
CA SER A 376 -21.90 -26.02 4.77
C SER A 376 -21.64 -27.39 4.15
N TRP A 377 -20.47 -27.58 3.53
CA TRP A 377 -20.07 -28.88 3.00
C TRP A 377 -20.01 -29.95 4.08
N LEU A 378 -19.29 -29.69 5.17
CA LEU A 378 -19.15 -30.62 6.29
C LEU A 378 -20.47 -30.84 7.05
N ALA A 379 -21.31 -29.80 7.18
CA ALA A 379 -22.63 -29.95 7.79
C ALA A 379 -23.52 -30.95 7.03
N LYS A 380 -23.32 -31.09 5.72
CA LYS A 380 -24.15 -31.94 4.86
C LYS A 380 -23.52 -33.30 4.54
N TYR A 381 -22.21 -33.31 4.32
CA TYR A 381 -21.46 -34.46 3.80
C TYR A 381 -20.31 -34.87 4.71
N GLY A 382 -20.25 -34.34 5.94
CA GLY A 382 -19.14 -34.57 6.86
C GLY A 382 -18.81 -36.04 7.10
N ASP A 383 -19.83 -36.91 7.14
CA ASP A 383 -19.69 -38.34 7.39
C ASP A 383 -19.53 -39.20 6.11
N ASP A 384 -19.51 -38.59 4.93
CA ASP A 384 -19.28 -39.29 3.66
C ASP A 384 -17.78 -39.26 3.31
N GLU A 385 -17.09 -40.37 3.58
CA GLU A 385 -15.67 -40.55 3.29
C GLU A 385 -15.34 -40.39 1.80
N ASN A 386 -16.30 -40.53 0.89
CA ASN A 386 -16.06 -40.32 -0.55
C ASN A 386 -16.06 -38.84 -0.96
N LEU A 387 -16.53 -37.94 -0.07
CA LEU A 387 -16.69 -36.51 -0.36
C LEU A 387 -15.84 -35.62 0.55
N VAL A 388 -15.36 -36.16 1.68
CA VAL A 388 -14.55 -35.43 2.66
C VAL A 388 -13.29 -36.22 2.96
N ASP A 389 -12.14 -35.55 2.85
CA ASP A 389 -10.89 -36.03 3.42
C ASP A 389 -10.75 -35.40 4.81
N ARG A 390 -10.35 -36.22 5.80
CA ARG A 390 -10.08 -35.78 7.18
C ARG A 390 -8.59 -36.01 7.46
N ASP A 391 -7.97 -35.02 8.09
CA ASP A 391 -6.58 -35.09 8.56
C ASP A 391 -6.38 -36.14 9.67
#